data_AF-A0A099LXW9-F1
#
_entry.id   AF-A0A099LXW9-F1
#
_cell.length_a   1.000
_cell.length_b   1.000
_cell.length_c   1.000
_cell.angle_alpha   90.00
_cell.angle_beta   90.00
_cell.angle_gamma   90.00
#
_symmetry.space_group_name_H-M   'P 1'
#
loop_
_entity.id
_entity.type
_entity.pdbx_description
1 polymer ?
#
loop_
_entity_poly.entity_id
_entity_poly.type
_entity_poly.pdbx_seq_one_letter_code
_entity_poly.pdbx_strand_id
1 'polypeptide(L)'
;MKRSSFLFRNFFLWFFSWLFLFVLAIHNESEVFKTLLIGVLLTCIAAMAAFDNMDMNEKKKKAREDIDNYMELIEIISTRYFSIKKICEMCNRETNIDHRYTRGLRIPELHVPTMYGDIKFSKYGFIVKGMSKFSFDDDEDIKYALDLMNYINIESSYRNLISSIALRNQQHRDIIDRLNDKGEYQGADFFMYSAREYSSVMSFYEFSSYLKQTERIIIDMNYLIEDYKRITMGLKFCIDKLFDNEVAKEYGGIFEVPLYEDPIEFKYVNLSEQELLKLDYPDFPHNVA
;
A
#
# COMPACT_ATOMS: atom_id res chain seq x y z
N MET A 1 2.38 28.19 5.87
CA MET A 1 2.15 28.47 7.31
C MET A 1 3.48 28.77 8.01
N LYS A 2 4.03 29.99 7.88
CA LYS A 2 5.31 30.40 8.52
C LYS A 2 5.18 31.52 9.57
N ARG A 3 3.97 32.05 9.82
CA ARG A 3 3.77 33.23 10.68
C ARG A 3 3.60 32.91 12.18
N SER A 4 3.14 31.71 12.58
CA SER A 4 3.04 31.34 14.00
C SER A 4 4.41 31.17 14.68
N SER A 5 5.44 30.82 13.91
CA SER A 5 6.83 30.66 14.39
C SER A 5 7.50 31.96 14.86
N PHE A 6 7.07 33.13 14.38
CA PHE A 6 7.78 34.39 14.65
C PHE A 6 7.57 34.91 16.08
N LEU A 7 6.35 34.78 16.61
CA LEU A 7 6.03 35.20 17.98
C LEU A 7 6.74 34.33 19.02
N PHE A 8 6.79 33.03 18.77
CA PHE A 8 7.36 32.03 19.69
C PHE A 8 8.89 32.03 19.70
N ARG A 9 9.52 32.16 18.53
CA ARG A 9 11.00 32.20 18.41
C ARG A 9 11.62 33.43 19.10
N ASN A 10 10.80 34.44 19.36
CA ASN A 10 11.17 35.70 20.00
C ASN A 10 10.60 35.83 21.43
N PHE A 11 10.33 34.72 22.13
CA PHE A 11 9.80 34.72 23.51
C PHE A 11 10.53 35.70 24.45
N PHE A 12 11.86 35.80 24.31
CA PHE A 12 12.69 36.71 25.09
C PHE A 12 12.36 38.20 24.87
N LEU A 13 11.92 38.60 23.68
CA LEU A 13 11.50 39.98 23.38
C LEU A 13 10.16 40.34 24.05
N TRP A 14 9.26 39.37 24.19
CA TRP A 14 7.98 39.54 24.89
C TRP A 14 8.18 39.62 26.40
N PHE A 15 9.10 38.81 26.94
CA PHE A 15 9.48 38.84 28.35
C PHE A 15 9.94 40.23 28.80
N PHE A 16 10.77 40.94 28.01
CA PHE A 16 11.15 42.31 28.33
C PHE A 16 9.99 43.30 28.28
N SER A 17 9.05 43.13 27.35
CA SER A 17 7.86 43.98 27.26
C SER A 17 6.94 43.80 28.48
N TRP A 18 6.82 42.57 28.98
CA TRP A 18 6.08 42.26 30.21
C TRP A 18 6.79 42.78 31.46
N LEU A 19 8.11 42.62 31.52
CA LEU A 19 8.92 43.11 32.63
C LEU A 19 8.88 44.64 32.70
N PHE A 20 8.88 45.31 31.55
CA PHE A 20 8.69 46.76 31.45
C PHE A 20 7.30 47.21 31.96
N LEU A 21 6.22 46.55 31.52
CA LEU A 21 4.87 46.83 32.01
C LEU A 21 4.72 46.57 33.51
N PHE A 22 5.37 45.53 34.03
CA PHE A 22 5.38 45.20 35.44
C PHE A 22 6.12 46.25 36.29
N VAL A 23 7.29 46.72 35.84
CA VAL A 23 8.04 47.80 36.49
C VAL A 23 7.22 49.10 36.51
N LEU A 24 6.58 49.45 35.39
CA LEU A 24 5.68 50.61 35.29
C LEU A 24 4.47 50.50 36.21
N ALA A 25 3.93 49.30 36.42
CA ALA A 25 2.81 49.07 37.33
C ALA A 25 3.20 49.20 38.81
N ILE A 26 4.42 48.82 39.18
CA ILE A 26 4.92 48.93 40.56
C ILE A 26 5.26 50.38 40.93
N HIS A 27 5.80 51.16 39.98
CA HIS A 27 6.21 52.55 40.21
C HIS A 27 5.10 53.58 40.01
N ASN A 28 3.89 53.17 39.64
CA ASN A 28 2.77 54.09 39.48
C ASN A 28 2.00 54.29 40.78
N GLU A 29 1.81 55.55 41.18
CA GLU A 29 1.04 55.91 42.39
C GLU A 29 -0.48 55.86 42.16
N SER A 30 -0.92 55.93 40.90
CA SER A 30 -2.35 55.83 40.56
C SER A 30 -2.84 54.38 40.61
N GLU A 31 -3.72 54.06 41.55
CA GLU A 31 -4.34 52.73 41.65
C GLU A 31 -5.05 52.33 40.35
N VAL A 32 -5.82 53.24 39.75
CA VAL A 32 -6.56 52.97 38.50
C VAL A 32 -5.62 52.55 37.38
N PHE A 33 -4.49 53.24 37.23
CA PHE A 33 -3.52 52.96 36.18
C PHE A 33 -2.76 51.64 36.44
N LYS A 34 -2.47 51.36 37.72
CA LYS A 34 -1.86 50.10 38.15
C LYS A 34 -2.76 48.90 37.88
N THR A 35 -4.06 48.99 38.19
CA THR A 35 -5.03 47.92 37.89
C THR A 35 -5.15 47.66 36.39
N LEU A 36 -5.13 48.72 35.58
CA LEU A 36 -5.19 48.63 34.12
C LEU A 36 -3.95 47.94 33.53
N LEU A 37 -2.76 48.31 34.00
CA LEU A 37 -1.49 47.68 33.59
C LEU A 37 -1.41 46.20 33.98
N ILE A 38 -1.84 45.85 35.20
CA ILE A 38 -1.90 44.46 35.67
C ILE A 38 -2.92 43.66 34.85
N GLY A 39 -4.08 44.25 34.54
CA GLY A 39 -5.10 43.65 33.69
C GLY A 39 -4.58 43.35 32.28
N VAL A 40 -3.88 44.32 31.66
CA VAL A 40 -3.23 44.13 30.36
C VAL A 40 -2.18 43.02 30.43
N LEU A 41 -1.32 43.02 31.45
CA LEU A 41 -0.32 41.97 31.65
C LEU A 41 -0.95 40.56 31.73
N LEU A 42 -1.99 40.41 32.55
CA LEU A 42 -2.70 39.14 32.72
C LEU A 42 -3.36 38.67 31.42
N THR A 43 -4.01 39.58 30.67
CA THR A 43 -4.60 39.24 29.37
C THR A 43 -3.57 38.84 28.33
N CYS A 44 -2.39 39.48 28.31
CA CYS A 44 -1.29 39.10 27.42
C CYS A 44 -0.75 37.69 27.74
N ILE A 45 -0.58 37.37 29.02
CA ILE A 45 -0.13 36.03 29.46
C ILE A 45 -1.19 34.97 29.12
N ALA A 46 -2.47 35.25 29.40
CA ALA A 46 -3.57 34.35 29.09
C ALA A 46 -3.72 34.10 27.58
N ALA A 47 -3.60 35.14 26.75
CA ALA A 47 -3.61 35.03 25.30
C ALA A 47 -2.45 34.16 24.80
N MET A 48 -1.24 34.33 25.35
CA MET A 48 -0.07 33.52 24.99
C MET A 48 -0.27 32.04 25.35
N ALA A 49 -0.78 31.75 26.55
CA ALA A 49 -1.10 30.38 26.97
C ALA A 49 -2.20 29.75 26.09
N ALA A 50 -3.19 30.55 25.65
CA ALA A 50 -4.19 30.11 24.70
C ALA A 50 -3.59 29.79 23.31
N PHE A 51 -2.64 30.60 22.83
CA PHE A 51 -1.94 30.34 21.57
C PHE A 51 -1.06 29.08 21.64
N ASP A 52 -0.37 28.84 22.76
CA ASP A 52 0.45 27.64 22.95
C ASP A 52 -0.41 26.37 22.96
N ASN A 53 -1.53 26.40 23.70
CA ASN A 53 -2.53 25.33 23.68
C ASN A 53 -3.13 25.13 22.28
N MET A 54 -3.32 26.20 21.51
CA MET A 54 -3.83 26.11 20.14
C MET A 54 -2.81 25.46 19.19
N ASP A 55 -1.52 25.80 19.28
CA ASP A 55 -0.45 25.18 18.48
C ASP A 55 -0.23 23.71 18.88
N MET A 56 -0.28 23.38 20.18
CA MET A 56 -0.27 22.00 20.65
C MET A 56 -1.46 21.20 20.11
N ASN A 57 -2.67 21.77 20.16
CA ASN A 57 -3.86 21.13 19.62
C ASN A 57 -3.80 20.96 18.10
N GLU A 58 -3.24 21.92 17.38
CA GLU A 58 -3.07 21.84 15.92
C GLU A 58 -2.05 20.76 15.55
N LYS A 59 -0.94 20.66 16.28
CA LYS A 59 0.04 19.57 16.14
C LYS A 59 -0.58 18.21 16.43
N LYS A 60 -1.33 18.07 17.53
CA LYS A 60 -2.04 16.83 17.88
C LYS A 60 -3.07 16.47 16.81
N LYS A 61 -3.86 17.43 16.33
CA LYS A 61 -4.83 17.22 15.26
C LYS A 61 -4.15 16.71 13.99
N LYS A 62 -3.05 17.34 13.57
CA LYS A 62 -2.30 16.91 12.39
C LYS A 62 -1.71 15.51 12.56
N ALA A 63 -1.18 15.20 13.75
CA ALA A 63 -0.66 13.86 14.03
C ALA A 63 -1.74 12.78 13.96
N ARG A 64 -2.98 13.09 14.38
CA ARG A 64 -4.14 12.21 14.25
C ARG A 64 -4.53 12.00 12.79
N GLU A 65 -4.61 13.07 12.01
CA GLU A 65 -4.85 12.98 10.57
C GLU A 65 -3.78 12.13 9.87
N ASP A 66 -2.50 12.27 10.23
CA ASP A 66 -1.40 11.45 9.69
C ASP A 66 -1.58 9.95 10.03
N ILE A 67 -2.06 9.61 11.24
CA ILE A 67 -2.34 8.22 11.65
C ILE A 67 -3.57 7.66 10.90
N ASP A 68 -4.65 8.41 10.79
CA ASP A 68 -5.85 7.98 10.06
C ASP A 68 -5.53 7.72 8.58
N ASN A 69 -4.71 8.60 7.96
CA ASN A 69 -4.24 8.43 6.59
C ASN A 69 -3.33 7.20 6.43
N TYR A 70 -2.54 6.87 7.45
CA TYR A 70 -1.73 5.64 7.48
C TYR A 70 -2.61 4.39 7.53
N MET A 71 -3.64 4.39 8.38
CA MET A 71 -4.58 3.27 8.47
C MET A 71 -5.32 3.05 7.14
N GLU A 72 -5.80 4.12 6.49
CA GLU A 72 -6.41 4.06 5.15
C GLU A 72 -5.44 3.45 4.12
N LEU A 73 -4.16 3.84 4.15
CA LEU A 73 -3.15 3.28 3.25
C LEU A 73 -2.90 1.79 3.49
N ILE A 74 -2.76 1.38 4.75
CA ILE A 74 -2.54 -0.03 5.12
C ILE A 74 -3.74 -0.89 4.73
N GLU A 75 -4.96 -0.40 4.90
CA GLU A 75 -6.17 -1.11 4.47
C GLU A 75 -6.18 -1.35 2.97
N ILE A 76 -5.86 -0.34 2.16
CA ILE A 76 -5.79 -0.46 0.71
C ILE A 76 -4.72 -1.47 0.28
N ILE A 77 -3.51 -1.36 0.84
CA ILE A 77 -2.40 -2.27 0.53
C ILE A 77 -2.79 -3.71 0.91
N SER A 78 -3.32 -3.91 2.11
CA SER A 78 -3.69 -5.23 2.61
C SER A 78 -4.78 -5.87 1.75
N THR A 79 -5.83 -5.12 1.42
CA THR A 79 -6.95 -5.62 0.59
C THR A 79 -6.46 -6.08 -0.77
N ARG A 80 -5.56 -5.33 -1.39
CA ARG A 80 -5.00 -5.69 -2.71
C ARG A 80 -4.05 -6.88 -2.62
N TYR A 81 -3.18 -6.90 -1.61
CA TYR A 81 -2.30 -8.04 -1.34
C TYR A 81 -3.12 -9.32 -1.20
N PHE A 82 -4.13 -9.34 -0.33
CA PHE A 82 -4.95 -10.54 -0.10
C PHE A 82 -5.74 -10.96 -1.35
N SER A 83 -6.19 -9.99 -2.16
CA SER A 83 -6.89 -10.27 -3.41
C SER A 83 -5.99 -10.96 -4.44
N ILE A 84 -4.75 -10.49 -4.60
CA ILE A 84 -3.77 -11.11 -5.51
C ILE A 84 -3.30 -12.45 -4.93
N LYS A 85 -3.01 -12.50 -3.63
CA LYS A 85 -2.58 -13.73 -2.93
C LYS A 85 -3.59 -14.85 -3.11
N LYS A 86 -4.89 -14.58 -2.95
CA LYS A 86 -5.96 -15.56 -3.17
C LYS A 86 -5.90 -16.14 -4.58
N ILE A 87 -5.67 -15.30 -5.59
CA ILE A 87 -5.52 -15.74 -6.97
C ILE A 87 -4.25 -16.61 -7.11
N CYS A 88 -3.11 -16.16 -6.57
CA CYS A 88 -1.87 -16.95 -6.60
C CYS A 88 -1.98 -18.30 -5.89
N GLU A 89 -2.68 -18.38 -4.75
CA GLU A 89 -2.96 -19.62 -4.04
C GLU A 89 -3.84 -20.57 -4.88
N MET A 90 -4.84 -20.04 -5.58
CA MET A 90 -5.61 -20.82 -6.56
C MET A 90 -4.70 -21.34 -7.67
N CYS A 91 -3.83 -20.50 -8.22
CA CYS A 91 -2.85 -20.94 -9.23
C CYS A 91 -1.93 -22.04 -8.69
N ASN A 92 -1.50 -21.94 -7.42
CA ASN A 92 -0.56 -22.85 -6.78
C ASN A 92 -1.05 -24.28 -6.62
N ARG A 93 -2.28 -24.42 -6.12
CA ARG A 93 -2.90 -25.74 -5.91
C ARG A 93 -2.90 -26.57 -7.19
N GLU A 94 -3.01 -25.89 -8.34
CA GLU A 94 -2.99 -26.51 -9.66
C GLU A 94 -1.60 -26.96 -10.12
N THR A 95 -0.56 -26.18 -9.80
CA THR A 95 0.82 -26.41 -10.26
C THR A 95 1.47 -27.68 -9.71
N ASN A 96 0.96 -28.26 -8.62
CA ASN A 96 1.54 -29.46 -8.00
C ASN A 96 1.30 -30.76 -8.79
N ILE A 97 0.48 -30.73 -9.86
CA ILE A 97 0.09 -31.93 -10.62
C ILE A 97 0.87 -32.07 -11.95
N ASP A 98 1.43 -30.98 -12.51
CA ASP A 98 2.46 -30.99 -13.57
C ASP A 98 3.16 -29.61 -13.65
N HIS A 99 4.27 -29.48 -12.93
CA HIS A 99 4.84 -28.21 -12.45
C HIS A 99 5.56 -27.36 -13.49
N ARG A 100 5.74 -27.81 -14.74
CA ARG A 100 6.58 -27.10 -15.73
C ARG A 100 5.85 -26.68 -17.00
N TYR A 101 4.92 -27.50 -17.49
CA TYR A 101 4.35 -27.32 -18.84
C TYR A 101 2.86 -27.03 -18.86
N THR A 102 2.15 -27.21 -17.73
CA THR A 102 0.70 -26.96 -17.62
C THR A 102 0.36 -25.72 -16.79
N ARG A 103 1.36 -24.89 -16.47
CA ARG A 103 1.18 -23.65 -15.71
C ARG A 103 0.21 -22.73 -16.44
N GLY A 104 -0.87 -22.34 -15.78
CA GLY A 104 -1.91 -21.52 -16.41
C GLY A 104 -3.04 -22.30 -17.08
N LEU A 105 -2.89 -23.62 -17.31
CA LEU A 105 -3.94 -24.42 -17.95
C LEU A 105 -5.19 -24.51 -17.09
N ARG A 106 -5.05 -24.68 -15.78
CA ARG A 106 -6.19 -25.01 -14.91
C ARG A 106 -6.84 -23.80 -14.26
N ILE A 107 -6.59 -22.61 -14.78
CA ILE A 107 -7.13 -21.35 -14.23
C ILE A 107 -8.07 -20.75 -15.27
N PRO A 108 -9.30 -21.26 -15.43
CA PRO A 108 -10.17 -20.86 -16.53
C PRO A 108 -10.53 -19.37 -16.44
N GLU A 109 -10.98 -18.90 -15.28
CA GLU A 109 -11.34 -17.49 -15.09
C GLU A 109 -10.66 -16.90 -13.85
N LEU A 110 -10.08 -15.72 -14.02
CA LEU A 110 -9.47 -14.96 -12.94
C LEU A 110 -10.45 -13.87 -12.48
N HIS A 111 -11.08 -14.09 -11.32
CA HIS A 111 -11.93 -13.07 -10.71
C HIS A 111 -11.14 -12.19 -9.74
N VAL A 112 -11.14 -10.89 -10.02
CA VAL A 112 -10.60 -9.87 -9.14
C VAL A 112 -11.78 -9.22 -8.42
N PRO A 113 -11.84 -9.24 -7.09
CA PRO A 113 -12.88 -8.51 -6.33
C PRO A 113 -12.85 -7.02 -6.70
N THR A 114 -13.99 -6.38 -6.98
CA THR A 114 -14.05 -4.96 -7.43
C THR A 114 -14.05 -3.93 -6.29
N MET A 115 -13.63 -4.29 -5.08
CA MET A 115 -13.69 -3.40 -3.92
C MET A 115 -12.37 -2.64 -3.74
N TYR A 116 -12.12 -1.56 -4.49
CA TYR A 116 -10.98 -0.70 -4.18
C TYR A 116 -11.36 0.77 -4.19
N GLY A 117 -11.06 1.44 -3.07
CA GLY A 117 -10.93 2.89 -3.05
C GLY A 117 -9.68 3.31 -3.80
N ASP A 118 -9.78 4.40 -4.57
CA ASP A 118 -8.62 5.01 -5.22
C ASP A 118 -7.65 5.58 -4.17
N ILE A 119 -6.36 5.39 -4.40
CA ILE A 119 -5.32 5.98 -3.57
C ILE A 119 -5.27 7.50 -3.79
N LYS A 120 -5.47 8.28 -2.72
CA LYS A 120 -5.30 9.73 -2.72
C LYS A 120 -3.90 10.09 -2.21
N PHE A 121 -2.90 10.04 -3.09
CA PHE A 121 -1.50 10.31 -2.76
C PHE A 121 -1.25 11.65 -2.05
N SER A 122 -2.10 12.66 -2.26
CA SER A 122 -2.03 13.95 -1.56
C SER A 122 -2.22 13.86 -0.04
N LYS A 123 -2.82 12.77 0.46
CA LYS A 123 -3.03 12.52 1.89
C LYS A 123 -1.79 11.98 2.60
N TYR A 124 -0.83 11.41 1.86
CA TYR A 124 0.30 10.68 2.46
C TYR A 124 1.51 11.57 2.73
N GLY A 125 1.26 12.77 3.27
CA GLY A 125 2.32 13.70 3.69
C GLY A 125 3.25 13.10 4.76
N PHE A 126 2.77 12.11 5.52
CA PHE A 126 3.57 11.40 6.51
C PHE A 126 4.71 10.57 5.88
N ILE A 127 4.54 10.04 4.67
CA ILE A 127 5.58 9.29 3.94
C ILE A 127 6.75 10.20 3.61
N VAL A 128 6.46 11.37 3.02
CA VAL A 128 7.47 12.37 2.65
C VAL A 128 8.18 12.92 3.89
N LYS A 129 7.43 13.17 4.97
CA LYS A 129 7.99 13.55 6.27
C LYS A 129 8.88 12.44 6.84
N GLY A 130 8.47 11.19 6.68
CA GLY A 130 9.25 9.99 7.00
C GLY A 130 10.59 10.00 6.28
N MET A 131 10.58 10.10 4.96
CA MET A 131 11.81 10.11 4.15
C MET A 131 12.83 11.16 4.63
N SER A 132 12.39 12.34 5.07
CA SER A 132 13.28 13.37 5.60
C SER A 132 13.92 13.06 6.97
N LYS A 133 13.35 12.12 7.72
CA LYS A 133 13.82 11.70 9.05
C LYS A 133 14.81 10.53 9.01
N PHE A 134 14.87 9.81 7.88
CA PHE A 134 15.75 8.64 7.69
C PHE A 134 17.00 9.06 6.92
N SER A 135 18.15 8.49 7.27
CA SER A 135 19.45 8.79 6.66
C SER A 135 19.73 7.89 5.46
N PHE A 136 20.75 8.25 4.67
CA PHE A 136 21.17 7.47 3.49
C PHE A 136 21.75 6.08 3.84
N ASP A 137 22.00 5.77 5.11
CA ASP A 137 22.51 4.46 5.56
C ASP A 137 21.40 3.50 6.02
N ASP A 138 20.14 3.93 6.02
CA ASP A 138 19.02 3.08 6.40
C ASP A 138 18.73 1.97 5.36
N ASP A 139 18.11 0.88 5.83
CA ASP A 139 17.74 -0.32 5.06
C ASP A 139 17.05 0.04 3.73
N GLU A 140 17.36 -0.72 2.67
CA GLU A 140 16.79 -0.54 1.34
C GLU A 140 15.26 -0.68 1.36
N ASP A 141 14.72 -1.59 2.18
CA ASP A 141 13.28 -1.80 2.28
C ASP A 141 12.57 -0.63 2.99
N ILE A 142 13.24 0.05 3.93
CA ILE A 142 12.72 1.27 4.57
C ILE A 142 12.67 2.41 3.55
N LYS A 143 13.73 2.59 2.75
CA LYS A 143 13.74 3.60 1.68
C LYS A 143 12.66 3.30 0.64
N TYR A 144 12.49 2.03 0.28
CA TYR A 144 11.45 1.60 -0.65
C TYR A 144 10.06 1.97 -0.14
N ALA A 145 9.78 1.70 1.14
CA ALA A 145 8.50 2.01 1.80
C ALA A 145 8.24 3.51 2.02
N LEU A 146 9.29 4.34 2.07
CA LEU A 146 9.19 5.79 2.30
C LEU A 146 9.25 6.62 1.02
N ASP A 147 9.32 5.98 -0.16
CA ASP A 147 9.29 6.65 -1.45
C ASP A 147 7.89 6.59 -2.07
N LEU A 148 7.27 7.75 -2.22
CA LEU A 148 5.94 7.90 -2.83
C LEU A 148 5.88 7.38 -4.27
N MET A 149 6.99 7.43 -5.02
CA MET A 149 7.07 6.94 -6.39
C MET A 149 6.82 5.43 -6.47
N ASN A 150 7.26 4.66 -5.46
CA ASN A 150 7.02 3.23 -5.43
C ASN A 150 5.53 2.91 -5.28
N TYR A 151 4.78 3.67 -4.47
CA TYR A 151 3.33 3.50 -4.37
C TYR A 151 2.62 3.83 -5.69
N ILE A 152 3.07 4.86 -6.41
CA ILE A 152 2.53 5.20 -7.73
C ILE A 152 2.79 4.07 -8.74
N ASN A 153 4.01 3.51 -8.72
CA ASN A 153 4.38 2.40 -9.59
C ASN A 153 3.56 1.14 -9.27
N ILE A 154 3.41 0.80 -7.98
CA ILE A 154 2.61 -0.35 -7.52
C ILE A 154 1.13 -0.17 -7.90
N GLU A 155 0.57 1.03 -7.74
CA GLU A 155 -0.79 1.34 -8.18
C GLU A 155 -0.96 1.13 -9.69
N SER A 156 -0.01 1.63 -10.48
CA SER A 156 -0.02 1.49 -11.93
C SER A 156 0.07 0.01 -12.33
N SER A 157 1.01 -0.74 -11.74
CA SER A 157 1.18 -2.18 -11.94
C SER A 157 -0.09 -2.95 -11.55
N TYR A 158 -0.74 -2.58 -10.44
CA TYR A 158 -2.01 -3.16 -10.02
C TYR A 158 -3.11 -2.95 -11.05
N ARG A 159 -3.32 -1.70 -11.52
CA ARG A 159 -4.32 -1.40 -12.56
C ARG A 159 -4.04 -2.13 -13.87
N ASN A 160 -2.78 -2.20 -14.27
CA ASN A 160 -2.34 -2.92 -15.47
C ASN A 160 -2.59 -4.42 -15.35
N LEU A 161 -2.32 -5.00 -14.19
CA LEU A 161 -2.64 -6.39 -13.88
C LEU A 161 -4.15 -6.65 -13.99
N ILE A 162 -4.99 -5.83 -13.35
CA ILE A 162 -6.45 -6.01 -13.41
C ILE A 162 -6.97 -5.88 -14.85
N SER A 163 -6.44 -4.91 -15.59
CA SER A 163 -6.79 -4.71 -17.01
C SER A 163 -6.35 -5.90 -17.87
N SER A 164 -5.19 -6.49 -17.59
CA SER A 164 -4.68 -7.67 -18.30
C SER A 164 -5.51 -8.90 -18.02
N ILE A 165 -5.93 -9.09 -16.77
CA ILE A 165 -6.87 -10.14 -16.37
C ILE A 165 -8.21 -9.99 -17.11
N ALA A 166 -8.78 -8.77 -17.11
CA ALA A 166 -10.03 -8.50 -17.80
C ALA A 166 -9.93 -8.74 -19.32
N LEU A 167 -8.84 -8.30 -19.94
CA LEU A 167 -8.58 -8.51 -21.37
C LEU A 167 -8.45 -9.99 -21.71
N ARG A 168 -7.68 -10.75 -20.92
CA ARG A 168 -7.55 -12.21 -21.08
C ARG A 168 -8.91 -12.88 -20.98
N ASN A 169 -9.67 -12.61 -19.92
CA ASN A 169 -10.98 -13.22 -19.72
C ASN A 169 -11.95 -12.84 -20.84
N GLN A 170 -11.86 -11.62 -21.39
CA GLN A 170 -12.67 -11.20 -22.53
C GLN A 170 -12.27 -11.92 -23.82
N GLN A 171 -10.97 -11.99 -24.14
CA GLN A 171 -10.46 -12.61 -25.37
C GLN A 171 -10.72 -14.11 -25.42
N HIS A 172 -10.73 -14.76 -24.27
CA HIS A 172 -10.93 -16.20 -24.16
C HIS A 172 -12.32 -16.56 -23.61
N ARG A 173 -13.27 -15.63 -23.57
CA ARG A 173 -14.62 -15.89 -23.04
C ARG A 173 -15.32 -17.02 -23.80
N ASP A 174 -15.37 -16.93 -25.12
CA ASP A 174 -16.00 -17.94 -25.98
C ASP A 174 -15.32 -19.32 -25.86
N ILE A 175 -14.04 -19.34 -25.46
CA ILE A 175 -13.29 -20.55 -25.18
C ILE A 175 -13.69 -21.11 -23.80
N ILE A 176 -13.74 -20.26 -22.78
CA ILE A 176 -14.13 -20.62 -21.41
C ILE A 176 -15.57 -21.11 -21.40
N ASP A 177 -16.48 -20.47 -22.12
CA ASP A 177 -17.88 -20.87 -22.26
C ASP A 177 -17.99 -22.26 -22.93
N ARG A 178 -17.24 -22.50 -24.01
CA ARG A 178 -17.18 -23.84 -24.66
C ARG A 178 -16.56 -24.91 -23.77
N LEU A 179 -15.63 -24.56 -22.89
CA LEU A 179 -15.07 -25.48 -21.88
C LEU A 179 -16.12 -25.79 -20.80
N ASN A 180 -16.83 -24.78 -20.32
CA ASN A 180 -17.92 -24.91 -19.34
C ASN A 180 -19.03 -25.84 -19.86
N ASP A 181 -19.33 -25.80 -21.16
CA ASP A 181 -20.31 -26.69 -21.81
C ASP A 181 -19.84 -28.16 -21.91
N LYS A 182 -18.53 -28.42 -21.85
CA LYS A 182 -17.95 -29.78 -21.92
C LYS A 182 -17.63 -30.38 -20.54
N GLY A 183 -17.57 -29.57 -19.49
CA GLY A 183 -17.35 -30.06 -18.14
C GLY A 183 -18.52 -30.91 -17.66
N GLU A 184 -18.26 -32.13 -17.17
CA GLU A 184 -19.30 -33.02 -16.64
C GLU A 184 -20.00 -32.51 -15.37
N TYR A 185 -19.52 -31.41 -14.77
CA TYR A 185 -20.02 -30.85 -13.51
C TYR A 185 -20.19 -29.33 -13.61
N GLN A 186 -21.41 -28.80 -13.43
CA GLN A 186 -21.69 -27.36 -13.44
C GLN A 186 -21.55 -26.76 -12.02
N GLY A 187 -20.61 -25.84 -11.79
CA GLY A 187 -20.53 -25.07 -10.53
C GLY A 187 -19.29 -24.18 -10.39
N ALA A 188 -19.47 -22.91 -10.02
CA ALA A 188 -18.46 -21.83 -10.07
C ALA A 188 -17.18 -22.02 -9.24
N ASP A 189 -17.10 -23.03 -8.36
CA ASP A 189 -16.08 -23.03 -7.31
C ASP A 189 -14.78 -23.79 -7.63
N PHE A 190 -14.76 -24.81 -8.49
CA PHE A 190 -13.50 -25.51 -8.81
C PHE A 190 -13.59 -26.23 -10.17
N PHE A 191 -13.37 -25.49 -11.26
CA PHE A 191 -13.23 -26.09 -12.60
C PHE A 191 -11.75 -26.27 -12.95
N MET A 192 -11.33 -27.51 -13.13
CA MET A 192 -9.99 -27.85 -13.63
C MET A 192 -10.14 -28.59 -14.96
N TYR A 193 -10.04 -27.88 -16.09
CA TYR A 193 -10.05 -28.53 -17.40
C TYR A 193 -8.70 -29.19 -17.68
N SER A 194 -8.73 -30.44 -18.15
CA SER A 194 -7.59 -31.21 -18.62
C SER A 194 -7.07 -30.68 -19.95
N ALA A 195 -5.79 -30.93 -20.26
CA ALA A 195 -5.20 -30.56 -21.55
C ALA A 195 -5.96 -31.17 -22.75
N ARG A 196 -6.61 -32.33 -22.56
CA ARG A 196 -7.45 -32.98 -23.56
C ARG A 196 -8.77 -32.24 -23.80
N GLU A 197 -9.36 -31.68 -22.75
CA GLU A 197 -10.57 -30.85 -22.88
C GLU A 197 -10.23 -29.56 -23.60
N TYR A 198 -9.14 -28.89 -23.22
CA TYR A 198 -8.58 -27.73 -23.92
C TYR A 198 -8.40 -28.01 -25.43
N SER A 199 -7.64 -29.06 -25.80
CA SER A 199 -7.39 -29.37 -27.22
C SER A 199 -8.65 -29.74 -28.03
N SER A 200 -9.75 -30.07 -27.35
CA SER A 200 -11.02 -30.41 -28.00
C SER A 200 -11.90 -29.19 -28.34
N VAL A 201 -11.59 -28.01 -27.81
CA VAL A 201 -12.39 -26.77 -28.00
C VAL A 201 -11.59 -25.63 -28.60
N MET A 202 -10.27 -25.70 -28.58
CA MET A 202 -9.42 -24.64 -29.14
C MET A 202 -8.32 -25.17 -30.03
N SER A 203 -7.96 -24.35 -31.01
CA SER A 203 -6.78 -24.55 -31.82
C SER A 203 -5.50 -24.40 -31.00
N PHE A 204 -4.41 -24.98 -31.50
CA PHE A 204 -3.08 -24.82 -30.90
C PHE A 204 -2.65 -23.36 -30.77
N TYR A 205 -3.05 -22.50 -31.72
CA TYR A 205 -2.76 -21.06 -31.68
C TYR A 205 -3.50 -20.34 -30.54
N GLU A 206 -4.79 -20.64 -30.36
CA GLU A 206 -5.59 -20.09 -29.26
C GLU A 206 -5.06 -20.56 -27.89
N PHE A 207 -4.69 -21.83 -27.78
CA PHE A 207 -4.12 -22.43 -26.58
C PHE A 207 -2.79 -21.81 -26.17
N SER A 208 -1.86 -21.66 -27.12
CA SER A 208 -0.56 -21.05 -26.86
C SER A 208 -0.68 -19.57 -26.48
N SER A 209 -1.62 -18.84 -27.11
CA SER A 209 -1.95 -17.45 -26.75
C SER A 209 -2.50 -17.34 -25.32
N TYR A 210 -3.47 -18.19 -24.96
CA TYR A 210 -4.05 -18.26 -23.62
C TYR A 210 -2.99 -18.54 -22.55
N LEU A 211 -2.13 -19.53 -22.80
CA LEU A 211 -1.04 -19.90 -21.90
C LEU A 211 -0.08 -18.73 -21.67
N LYS A 212 0.40 -18.11 -22.75
CA LYS A 212 1.34 -16.98 -22.68
C LYS A 212 0.77 -15.79 -21.89
N GLN A 213 -0.50 -15.47 -22.11
CA GLN A 213 -1.16 -14.39 -21.37
C GLN A 213 -1.34 -14.73 -19.89
N THR A 214 -1.74 -15.96 -19.60
CA THR A 214 -1.91 -16.45 -18.23
C THR A 214 -0.59 -16.45 -17.48
N GLU A 215 0.48 -16.94 -18.10
CA GLU A 215 1.84 -16.91 -17.54
C GLU A 215 2.30 -15.49 -17.27
N ARG A 216 2.04 -14.55 -18.19
CA ARG A 216 2.39 -13.14 -17.99
C ARG A 216 1.68 -12.53 -16.77
N ILE A 217 0.38 -12.77 -16.65
CA ILE A 217 -0.42 -12.31 -15.50
C ILE A 217 0.12 -12.88 -14.21
N ILE A 218 0.47 -14.17 -14.20
CA ILE A 218 1.07 -14.88 -13.06
C ILE A 218 2.42 -14.27 -12.63
N ILE A 219 3.27 -13.92 -13.60
CA ILE A 219 4.54 -13.21 -13.35
C ILE A 219 4.27 -11.85 -12.70
N ASP A 220 3.38 -11.06 -13.30
CA ASP A 220 3.06 -9.71 -12.83
C ASP A 220 2.43 -9.74 -11.42
N MET A 221 1.60 -10.75 -11.11
CA MET A 221 1.06 -10.98 -9.76
C MET A 221 2.16 -11.23 -8.72
N ASN A 222 3.18 -12.03 -9.05
CA ASN A 222 4.28 -12.30 -8.12
C ASN A 222 5.12 -11.07 -7.82
N TYR A 223 5.51 -10.30 -8.84
CA TYR A 223 6.25 -9.07 -8.62
C TYR A 223 5.48 -8.11 -7.72
N LEU A 224 4.18 -7.98 -7.96
CA LEU A 224 3.32 -7.09 -7.20
C LEU A 224 3.12 -7.55 -5.74
N ILE A 225 3.04 -8.85 -5.50
CA ILE A 225 3.02 -9.43 -4.15
C ILE A 225 4.32 -9.10 -3.39
N GLU A 226 5.47 -9.30 -4.04
CA GLU A 226 6.78 -8.98 -3.43
C GLU A 226 6.91 -7.49 -3.14
N ASP A 227 6.45 -6.62 -4.05
CA ASP A 227 6.43 -5.17 -3.83
C ASP A 227 5.59 -4.78 -2.61
N TYR A 228 4.38 -5.35 -2.47
CA TYR A 228 3.55 -5.12 -1.29
C TYR A 228 4.23 -5.64 -0.01
N LYS A 229 4.95 -6.76 -0.07
CA LYS A 229 5.73 -7.25 1.09
C LYS A 229 6.86 -6.31 1.48
N ARG A 230 7.64 -5.81 0.51
CA ARG A 230 8.75 -4.88 0.78
C ARG A 230 8.25 -3.58 1.41
N ILE A 231 7.16 -3.00 0.87
CA ILE A 231 6.56 -1.79 1.46
C ILE A 231 6.10 -2.05 2.89
N THR A 232 5.43 -3.17 3.13
CA THR A 232 4.79 -3.43 4.43
C THR A 232 5.81 -3.76 5.50
N MET A 233 6.88 -4.46 5.13
CA MET A 233 8.05 -4.69 5.97
C MET A 233 8.77 -3.38 6.31
N GLY A 234 9.05 -2.53 5.31
CA GLY A 234 9.66 -1.22 5.54
C GLY A 234 8.79 -0.30 6.41
N LEU A 235 7.46 -0.30 6.20
CA LEU A 235 6.51 0.44 7.02
C LEU A 235 6.49 -0.03 8.48
N LYS A 236 6.55 -1.35 8.72
CA LYS A 236 6.65 -1.92 10.07
C LYS A 236 7.89 -1.42 10.80
N PHE A 237 9.05 -1.40 10.15
CA PHE A 237 10.30 -0.96 10.78
C PHE A 237 10.40 0.54 11.02
N CYS A 238 9.63 1.36 10.29
CA CYS A 238 9.66 2.81 10.44
C CYS A 238 8.52 3.39 11.29
N ILE A 239 7.58 2.56 11.75
CA ILE A 239 6.34 3.00 12.42
C ILE A 239 6.60 3.92 13.63
N ASP A 240 7.53 3.55 14.50
CA ASP A 240 7.91 4.30 15.70
C ASP A 240 8.60 5.63 15.40
N LYS A 241 9.20 5.76 14.21
CA LYS A 241 9.88 6.98 13.75
C LYS A 241 8.94 7.89 12.96
N LEU A 242 7.90 7.33 12.33
CA LEU A 242 6.91 8.06 11.57
C LEU A 242 5.99 8.86 12.49
N PHE A 243 5.49 8.23 13.56
CA PHE A 243 4.47 8.77 14.44
C PHE A 243 5.02 9.09 15.84
N ASP A 244 4.34 9.99 16.55
CA ASP A 244 4.67 10.32 17.92
C ASP A 244 4.05 9.29 18.87
N ASN A 245 4.88 8.65 19.70
CA ASN A 245 4.47 7.58 20.63
C ASN A 245 3.39 8.03 21.62
N GLU A 246 3.34 9.32 21.98
CA GLU A 246 2.29 9.82 22.87
C GLU A 246 0.93 9.85 22.17
N VAL A 247 0.89 10.29 20.91
CA VAL A 247 -0.34 10.35 20.11
C VAL A 247 -0.79 8.95 19.70
N ALA A 248 0.15 8.06 19.38
CA ALA A 248 -0.15 6.67 19.09
C ALA A 248 -0.80 5.94 20.29
N LYS A 249 -0.30 6.17 21.50
CA LYS A 249 -0.89 5.61 22.74
C LYS A 249 -2.28 6.16 23.02
N GLU A 250 -2.53 7.46 22.76
CA GLU A 250 -3.88 8.05 22.86
C GLU A 250 -4.89 7.35 21.93
N TYR A 251 -4.43 6.76 20.82
CA TYR A 251 -5.25 6.08 19.82
C TYR A 251 -5.36 4.56 19.99
N GLY A 252 -4.85 4.01 21.10
CA GLY A 252 -4.89 2.57 21.35
C GLY A 252 -3.74 1.78 20.71
N GLY A 253 -2.71 2.48 20.22
CA GLY A 253 -1.55 1.89 19.54
C GLY A 253 -1.64 2.04 18.02
N ILE A 254 -0.54 1.70 17.34
CA ILE A 254 -0.51 1.62 15.87
C ILE A 254 -0.68 0.16 15.50
N PHE A 255 -1.65 -0.15 14.64
CA PHE A 255 -1.84 -1.50 14.16
C PHE A 255 -0.60 -1.94 13.36
N GLU A 256 0.00 -3.06 13.77
CA GLU A 256 1.08 -3.66 13.00
C GLU A 256 0.53 -4.20 11.68
N VAL A 257 1.34 -4.11 10.63
CA VAL A 257 0.98 -4.55 9.30
C VAL A 257 0.89 -6.09 9.27
N PRO A 258 -0.29 -6.71 9.05
CA PRO A 258 -0.49 -8.16 9.21
C PRO A 258 0.08 -9.01 8.05
N LEU A 259 0.79 -8.39 7.11
CA LEU A 259 1.10 -8.98 5.80
C LEU A 259 2.35 -9.88 5.79
N TYR A 260 3.09 -9.89 6.90
CA TYR A 260 4.38 -10.59 7.04
C TYR A 260 4.26 -12.10 7.29
N GLU A 261 3.13 -12.59 7.81
CA GLU A 261 3.10 -13.91 8.45
C GLU A 261 2.99 -15.09 7.48
N ASP A 262 2.55 -14.87 6.25
CA ASP A 262 2.31 -15.97 5.32
C ASP A 262 3.49 -16.21 4.34
N PRO A 263 4.10 -17.41 4.34
CA PRO A 263 5.01 -17.80 3.27
C PRO A 263 4.22 -17.78 1.95
N ILE A 264 4.71 -17.02 0.97
CA ILE A 264 4.17 -17.14 -0.38
C ILE A 264 4.69 -18.46 -0.92
N GLU A 265 3.81 -19.44 -1.02
CA GLU A 265 4.16 -20.74 -1.60
C GLU A 265 4.44 -20.63 -3.11
N PHE A 266 3.98 -19.54 -3.75
CA PHE A 266 4.19 -19.32 -5.18
C PHE A 266 5.40 -18.46 -5.48
N LYS A 267 6.47 -19.06 -6.00
CA LYS A 267 7.54 -18.32 -6.67
C LYS A 267 7.59 -18.74 -8.11
N TYR A 268 7.24 -17.84 -9.03
CA TYR A 268 7.40 -18.13 -10.44
C TYR A 268 8.88 -18.37 -10.76
N VAL A 269 9.16 -19.51 -11.38
CA VAL A 269 10.50 -19.90 -11.84
C VAL A 269 10.48 -19.86 -13.36
N ASN A 270 11.23 -18.93 -13.95
CA ASN A 270 11.42 -18.89 -15.41
C ASN A 270 11.88 -20.26 -15.93
N LEU A 271 11.35 -20.68 -17.09
CA LEU A 271 11.88 -21.83 -17.80
C LEU A 271 13.35 -21.57 -18.15
N SER A 272 14.20 -22.57 -17.96
CA SER A 272 15.59 -22.51 -18.43
C SER A 272 15.63 -22.48 -19.96
N GLU A 273 16.72 -21.97 -20.55
CA GLU A 273 16.90 -21.99 -22.01
C GLU A 273 16.75 -23.40 -22.60
N GLN A 274 17.19 -24.43 -21.87
CA GLN A 274 17.04 -25.84 -22.26
C GLN A 274 15.58 -26.29 -22.29
N GLU A 275 14.73 -25.76 -21.40
CA GLU A 275 13.29 -26.05 -21.38
C GLU A 275 12.54 -25.27 -22.45
N LEU A 276 12.95 -24.02 -22.71
CA LEU A 276 12.42 -23.22 -23.82
C LEU A 276 12.71 -23.88 -25.17
N LEU A 277 13.93 -24.41 -25.36
CA LEU A 277 14.29 -25.14 -26.58
C LEU A 277 13.43 -26.38 -26.81
N LYS A 278 12.92 -27.04 -25.75
CA LYS A 278 11.99 -28.17 -25.88
C LYS A 278 10.58 -27.75 -26.33
N LEU A 279 10.22 -26.48 -26.18
CA LEU A 279 8.95 -25.91 -26.65
C LEU A 279 9.02 -25.46 -28.12
N ASP A 280 10.20 -25.11 -28.61
CA ASP A 280 10.45 -24.71 -30.00
C ASP A 280 10.59 -25.89 -30.98
N TYR A 281 10.60 -27.13 -30.48
CA TYR A 281 10.56 -28.30 -31.37
C TYR A 281 9.14 -28.48 -31.93
N PRO A 282 8.96 -28.55 -33.26
CA PRO A 282 7.66 -28.84 -33.89
C PRO A 282 7.12 -30.23 -33.55
N ASP A 283 7.96 -31.09 -32.96
CA ASP A 283 7.61 -32.42 -32.47
C ASP A 283 7.38 -32.41 -30.95
N PHE A 284 6.33 -31.70 -30.50
CA PHE A 284 5.70 -32.10 -29.24
C PHE A 284 5.24 -33.55 -29.44
N PRO A 285 5.58 -34.52 -28.57
CA PRO A 285 5.37 -35.92 -28.88
C PRO A 285 3.86 -36.18 -29.01
N HIS A 286 3.41 -36.39 -30.25
CA HIS A 286 2.07 -36.87 -30.59
C HIS A 286 1.81 -38.31 -30.10
N ASN A 287 2.69 -38.86 -29.28
CA ASN A 287 2.59 -40.21 -28.75
C ASN A 287 2.38 -40.17 -27.23
N VAL A 288 1.16 -39.82 -26.83
CA VAL A 288 0.57 -40.41 -25.64
C VAL A 288 -0.42 -41.46 -26.15
N ALA A 289 0.04 -42.70 -26.21
CA ALA A 289 -0.80 -43.89 -26.36
C ALA A 289 -1.42 -44.25 -25.00
#